data_AF-A0A7K3X8N3-F1
#
_entry.id   AF-A0A7K3X8N3-F1
#
_cell.length_a   1.000
_cell.length_b   1.000
_cell.length_c   1.000
_cell.angle_alpha   90.00
_cell.angle_beta   90.00
_cell.angle_gamma   90.00
#
_symmetry.space_group_name_H-M   'P 1'
#
loop_
_entity.id
_entity.type
_entity.pdbx_description
1 polymer ?
#
loop_
_entity_poly.entity_id
_entity_poly.type
_entity_poly.pdbx_seq_one_letter_code
_entity_poly.pdbx_strand_id
1 'polypeptide(L)'
;MTAYAAVVLSGGTARRMGGVDKPARPVGGRPMLHRVLAAVADAEPRLVVGPAGPVPDGVRVTREEPPGGGPVAATAAGLALLDPGTPTVALLAADLPLLTPAAVVDLRRALDGSTADGACYVDDDGRRQQLCGVWRVAALRAAVERLAAERDGSVDGAPVRRLLAGLAVREVSWSGSGPPPWFDCDTDEDVRRAEEWTR
;
A
#
# COMPACT_ATOMS: atom_id res chain seq x y z
N MET A 1 7.91 -1.97 -19.17
CA MET A 1 6.94 -2.18 -18.09
C MET A 1 5.75 -1.27 -18.36
N THR A 2 4.53 -1.75 -18.15
CA THR A 2 3.28 -1.02 -18.41
C THR A 2 3.05 0.11 -17.41
N ALA A 3 2.33 1.17 -17.79
CA ALA A 3 1.96 2.23 -16.86
C ALA A 3 1.13 1.68 -15.68
N TYR A 4 1.26 2.29 -14.50
CA TYR A 4 0.55 1.87 -13.28
C TYR A 4 0.26 3.06 -12.38
N ALA A 5 -0.78 2.92 -11.55
CA ALA A 5 -1.11 3.88 -10.51
C ALA A 5 -0.53 3.47 -9.15
N ALA A 6 -0.51 4.38 -8.19
CA ALA A 6 -0.23 4.06 -6.80
C ALA A 6 -1.33 4.60 -5.87
N VAL A 7 -1.76 3.76 -4.93
CA VAL A 7 -2.67 4.09 -3.83
C VAL A 7 -1.93 3.79 -2.53
N VAL A 8 -1.64 4.84 -1.77
CA VAL A 8 -0.94 4.77 -0.49
C VAL A 8 -1.96 5.02 0.63
N LEU A 9 -2.19 4.02 1.47
CA LEU A 9 -3.11 4.09 2.60
C LEU A 9 -2.39 4.70 3.80
N SER A 10 -2.79 5.91 4.18
CA SER A 10 -2.26 6.62 5.35
C SER A 10 -3.16 6.53 6.57
N GLY A 11 -4.33 5.88 6.43
CA GLY A 11 -5.28 5.62 7.50
C GLY A 11 -4.95 4.37 8.33
N GLY A 12 -5.18 4.45 9.64
CA GLY A 12 -5.06 3.36 10.59
C GLY A 12 -5.41 3.84 12.01
N THR A 13 -5.79 2.93 12.90
CA THR A 13 -6.09 3.26 14.31
C THR A 13 -4.83 3.49 15.15
N ALA A 14 -3.65 3.31 14.56
CA ALA A 14 -2.36 3.50 15.22
C ALA A 14 -2.21 4.96 15.65
N ARG A 15 -2.56 5.19 16.92
CA ARG A 15 -2.39 6.47 17.62
C ARG A 15 -0.92 6.80 17.71
N ARG A 16 -0.58 8.01 17.26
CA ARG A 16 0.50 8.89 17.71
C ARG A 16 1.62 8.22 18.52
N MET A 17 2.70 7.80 17.85
CA MET A 17 3.96 7.53 18.53
C MET A 17 4.57 8.86 18.99
N GLY A 18 4.44 9.20 20.27
CA GLY A 18 4.99 10.45 20.83
C GLY A 18 4.24 11.73 20.41
N GLY A 19 2.96 11.64 20.04
CA GLY A 19 2.13 12.82 19.72
C GLY A 19 2.12 13.25 18.24
N VAL A 20 2.97 12.65 17.39
CA VAL A 20 3.05 12.92 15.94
C VAL A 20 2.33 11.82 15.16
N ASP A 21 1.65 12.19 14.07
CA ASP A 21 1.03 11.22 13.17
C ASP A 21 2.08 10.26 12.58
N LYS A 22 1.85 8.96 12.72
CA LYS A 22 2.80 7.87 12.38
C LYS A 22 3.44 8.03 10.98
N PRO A 23 2.69 8.23 9.88
CA PRO A 23 3.30 8.37 8.55
C PRO A 23 4.14 9.64 8.35
N ALA A 24 3.93 10.65 9.21
CA ALA A 24 4.67 11.92 9.16
C ALA A 24 5.99 11.86 9.93
N ARG A 25 6.19 10.83 10.76
CA ARG A 25 7.42 10.66 11.52
C ARG A 25 8.60 10.38 10.58
N PRO A 26 9.76 11.03 10.80
CA PRO A 26 10.92 10.82 9.95
C PRO A 26 11.59 9.47 10.24
N VAL A 27 12.09 8.84 9.18
CA VAL A 27 13.12 7.80 9.21
C VAL A 27 14.24 8.29 8.29
N GLY A 28 15.50 8.22 8.72
CA GLY A 28 16.63 8.79 7.97
C GLY A 28 16.37 10.21 7.46
N GLY A 29 15.83 11.09 8.33
CA GLY A 29 15.55 12.50 8.02
C GLY A 29 14.34 12.80 7.13
N ARG A 30 13.56 11.80 6.67
CA ARG A 30 12.42 12.00 5.76
C ARG A 30 11.14 11.33 6.28
N PRO A 31 9.96 11.97 6.19
CA PRO A 31 8.68 11.33 6.56
C PRO A 31 8.48 9.99 5.85
N MET A 32 7.96 8.98 6.55
CA MET A 32 7.74 7.64 5.97
C MET A 32 6.84 7.70 4.72
N LEU A 33 5.74 8.47 4.79
CA LEU A 33 4.84 8.66 3.64
C LEU A 33 5.61 9.18 2.40
N HIS A 34 6.54 10.12 2.61
CA HIS A 34 7.32 10.69 1.52
C HIS A 34 8.33 9.69 0.95
N ARG A 35 8.86 8.78 1.77
CA ARG A 35 9.70 7.66 1.31
C ARG A 35 8.91 6.69 0.45
N VAL A 36 7.71 6.31 0.89
CA VAL A 36 6.80 5.45 0.12
C VAL A 36 6.43 6.10 -1.23
N LEU A 37 6.07 7.39 -1.23
CA LEU A 37 5.75 8.13 -2.46
C LEU A 37 6.94 8.27 -3.42
N ALA A 38 8.17 8.32 -2.89
CA ALA A 38 9.37 8.31 -3.71
C ALA A 38 9.68 6.93 -4.31
N ALA A 39 9.33 5.85 -3.61
CA ALA A 39 9.47 4.49 -4.13
C ALA A 39 8.56 4.21 -5.34
N VAL A 40 7.49 4.98 -5.50
CA VAL A 40 6.55 4.90 -6.63
C VAL A 40 6.51 6.18 -7.45
N ALA A 41 7.64 6.90 -7.56
CA ALA A 41 7.69 8.18 -8.27
C ALA A 41 7.33 8.10 -9.77
N ASP A 42 7.46 6.93 -10.38
CA ASP A 42 7.07 6.64 -11.78
C ASP A 42 5.61 6.20 -11.93
N ALA A 43 4.84 6.11 -10.84
CA ALA A 43 3.41 5.84 -10.90
C ALA A 43 2.62 7.08 -11.30
N GLU A 44 1.59 6.89 -12.13
CA GLU A 44 0.65 7.94 -12.49
C GLU A 44 -0.77 7.36 -12.65
N PRO A 45 -1.75 7.83 -11.87
CA PRO A 45 -1.64 8.80 -10.77
C PRO A 45 -1.05 8.22 -9.47
N ARG A 46 -0.58 9.11 -8.57
CA ARG A 46 -0.24 8.80 -7.17
C ARG A 46 -1.31 9.37 -6.24
N LEU A 47 -1.92 8.51 -5.43
CA LEU A 47 -2.99 8.84 -4.51
C LEU A 47 -2.59 8.50 -3.07
N VAL A 48 -2.89 9.39 -2.14
CA VAL A 48 -2.86 9.10 -0.69
C VAL A 48 -4.30 9.06 -0.20
N VAL A 49 -4.67 8.00 0.51
CA VAL A 49 -6.02 7.83 1.08
C VAL A 49 -5.97 7.77 2.59
N GLY A 50 -6.64 8.71 3.24
CA GLY A 50 -6.65 8.87 4.69
C GLY A 50 -6.09 10.22 5.13
N PRO A 51 -5.83 10.41 6.43
CA PRO A 51 -5.17 11.60 6.94
C PRO A 51 -3.80 11.77 6.28
N ALA A 52 -3.52 12.96 5.75
CA ALA A 52 -2.21 13.28 5.20
C ALA A 52 -1.81 14.70 5.62
N GLY A 53 -0.54 14.87 5.99
CA GLY A 53 0.10 16.18 6.05
C GLY A 53 0.43 16.69 4.64
N PRO A 54 1.36 17.66 4.51
CA PRO A 54 1.85 18.09 3.21
C PRO A 54 2.38 16.93 2.38
N VAL A 55 1.94 16.82 1.12
CA VAL A 55 2.40 15.83 0.15
C VAL A 55 3.15 16.51 -1.00
N PRO A 56 4.07 15.81 -1.70
CA PRO A 56 4.75 16.34 -2.88
C PRO A 56 3.80 16.69 -4.03
N ASP A 57 4.25 17.55 -4.94
CA ASP A 57 3.50 17.92 -6.14
C ASP A 57 3.14 16.69 -7.00
N GLY A 58 1.96 16.75 -7.62
CA GLY A 58 1.40 15.67 -8.44
C GLY A 58 0.85 14.48 -7.63
N VAL A 59 0.86 14.54 -6.29
CA VAL A 59 0.19 13.57 -5.43
C VAL A 59 -1.18 14.09 -5.03
N ARG A 60 -2.24 13.31 -5.28
CA ARG A 60 -3.60 13.67 -4.87
C ARG A 60 -3.93 13.03 -3.52
N VAL A 61 -4.61 13.77 -2.65
CA VAL A 61 -5.08 13.27 -1.35
C VAL A 61 -6.59 13.11 -1.40
N THR A 62 -7.09 11.99 -0.89
CA THR A 62 -8.52 11.71 -0.71
C THR A 62 -8.74 10.98 0.60
N ARG A 63 -10.00 10.66 0.92
CA ARG A 63 -10.37 9.92 2.12
C ARG A 63 -11.57 9.02 1.84
N GLU A 64 -11.64 7.91 2.55
CA GLU A 64 -12.84 7.08 2.64
C GLU A 64 -13.97 7.81 3.38
N GLU A 65 -15.20 7.47 3.02
CA GLU A 65 -16.42 7.98 3.65
C GLU A 65 -17.27 6.79 4.15
N PRO A 66 -17.59 6.71 5.45
CA PRO A 66 -17.16 7.62 6.51
C PRO A 66 -15.66 7.50 6.84
N PRO A 67 -15.03 8.60 7.26
CA PRO A 67 -13.68 8.58 7.81
C PRO A 67 -13.43 7.46 8.83
N GLY A 68 -12.35 6.70 8.65
CA GLY A 68 -12.03 5.58 9.54
C GLY A 68 -12.74 4.27 9.18
N GLY A 69 -13.33 4.16 7.99
CA GLY A 69 -13.91 2.92 7.45
C GLY A 69 -12.90 1.78 7.27
N GLY A 70 -11.60 2.03 7.48
CA GLY A 70 -10.56 1.01 7.46
C GLY A 70 -9.91 0.83 6.09
N PRO A 71 -8.96 -0.12 5.97
CA PRO A 71 -8.08 -0.19 4.81
C PRO A 71 -8.81 -0.59 3.52
N VAL A 72 -9.87 -1.39 3.60
CA VAL A 72 -10.67 -1.74 2.40
C VAL A 72 -11.51 -0.57 1.92
N ALA A 73 -12.14 0.19 2.83
CA ALA A 73 -12.85 1.41 2.46
C ALA A 73 -11.89 2.45 1.83
N ALA A 74 -10.70 2.61 2.41
CA ALA A 74 -9.65 3.46 1.83
C ALA A 74 -9.17 2.95 0.46
N THR A 75 -9.03 1.64 0.29
CA THR A 75 -8.71 1.04 -1.02
C THR A 75 -9.81 1.37 -2.04
N ALA A 76 -11.09 1.18 -1.69
CA ALA A 76 -12.23 1.49 -2.56
C ALA A 76 -12.26 2.98 -2.97
N ALA A 77 -12.04 3.89 -2.02
CA ALA A 77 -11.98 5.33 -2.28
C ALA A 77 -10.82 5.71 -3.22
N GLY A 78 -9.65 5.09 -3.07
CA GLY A 78 -8.53 5.28 -3.99
C GLY A 78 -8.82 4.75 -5.39
N LEU A 79 -9.38 3.54 -5.49
CA LEU A 79 -9.73 2.90 -6.77
C LEU A 79 -10.79 3.67 -7.55
N ALA A 80 -11.71 4.36 -6.87
CA ALA A 80 -12.74 5.18 -7.50
C ALA A 80 -12.17 6.39 -8.26
N LEU A 81 -10.95 6.84 -7.92
CA LEU A 81 -10.27 7.97 -8.59
C LEU A 81 -9.34 7.55 -9.73
N LEU A 82 -9.21 6.24 -9.99
CA LEU A 82 -8.43 5.72 -11.10
C LEU A 82 -9.25 5.70 -12.39
N ASP A 83 -8.63 6.04 -13.50
CA ASP A 83 -9.29 5.96 -14.81
C ASP A 83 -9.68 4.50 -15.13
N PRO A 84 -10.80 4.26 -15.84
CA PRO A 84 -11.24 2.91 -16.20
C PRO A 84 -10.19 2.07 -16.93
N GLY A 85 -9.30 2.71 -17.69
CA GLY A 85 -8.22 2.06 -18.43
C GLY A 85 -6.96 1.75 -17.62
N THR A 86 -6.90 2.11 -16.33
CA THR A 86 -5.72 1.86 -15.49
C THR A 86 -5.54 0.35 -15.31
N PRO A 87 -4.45 -0.28 -15.79
CA PRO A 87 -4.33 -1.73 -15.75
C PRO A 87 -3.95 -2.25 -14.36
N THR A 88 -3.06 -1.52 -13.68
CA THR A 88 -2.36 -1.99 -12.49
C THR A 88 -2.23 -0.87 -11.47
N VAL A 89 -2.30 -1.22 -10.19
CA VAL A 89 -2.12 -0.30 -9.06
C VAL A 89 -1.19 -0.91 -8.01
N ALA A 90 -0.22 -0.14 -7.53
CA ALA A 90 0.48 -0.46 -6.29
C ALA A 90 -0.39 -0.04 -5.11
N LEU A 91 -0.75 -0.98 -4.23
CA LEU A 91 -1.48 -0.74 -2.99
C LEU A 91 -0.51 -0.85 -1.82
N LEU A 92 -0.24 0.28 -1.18
CA LEU A 92 0.86 0.44 -0.23
C LEU A 92 0.38 1.01 1.10
N ALA A 93 0.94 0.55 2.21
CA ALA A 93 0.82 1.25 3.50
C ALA A 93 1.80 2.44 3.52
N ALA A 94 1.41 3.54 4.19
CA ALA A 94 2.21 4.77 4.25
C ALA A 94 3.42 4.71 5.20
N ASP A 95 3.51 3.66 6.00
CA ASP A 95 4.48 3.44 7.07
C ASP A 95 5.54 2.39 6.71
N LEU A 96 5.84 2.26 5.42
CA LEU A 96 6.88 1.38 4.85
C LEU A 96 8.14 2.18 4.47
N PRO A 97 8.93 2.71 5.42
CA PRO A 97 10.03 3.64 5.14
C PRO A 97 11.19 3.00 4.35
N LEU A 98 11.23 1.68 4.25
CA LEU A 98 12.28 0.91 3.58
C LEU A 98 11.87 0.40 2.19
N LEU A 99 10.64 0.70 1.75
CA LEU A 99 10.19 0.39 0.40
C LEU A 99 11.07 1.11 -0.63
N THR A 100 11.51 0.39 -1.66
CA THR A 100 12.38 0.93 -2.71
C THR A 100 11.72 0.83 -4.09
N PRO A 101 12.13 1.67 -5.07
CA PRO A 101 11.68 1.51 -6.46
C PRO A 101 11.99 0.12 -7.03
N ALA A 102 13.15 -0.45 -6.69
CA ALA A 102 13.54 -1.79 -7.14
C ALA A 102 12.55 -2.86 -6.66
N ALA A 103 12.13 -2.78 -5.38
CA ALA A 103 11.14 -3.71 -4.82
C ALA A 103 9.79 -3.61 -5.54
N VAL A 104 9.33 -2.40 -5.86
CA VAL A 104 8.09 -2.19 -6.64
C VAL A 104 8.23 -2.74 -8.07
N VAL A 105 9.40 -2.56 -8.69
CA VAL A 105 9.71 -3.11 -10.01
C VAL A 105 9.66 -4.64 -10.00
N ASP A 106 10.18 -5.29 -8.96
CA ASP A 106 10.16 -6.75 -8.83
C ASP A 106 8.73 -7.29 -8.70
N LEU A 107 7.89 -6.65 -7.88
CA LEU A 107 6.45 -7.00 -7.78
C LEU A 107 5.75 -6.85 -9.13
N ARG A 108 5.99 -5.75 -9.85
CA ARG A 108 5.41 -5.50 -11.18
C ARG A 108 5.86 -6.55 -12.19
N ARG A 109 7.14 -6.91 -12.22
CA ARG A 109 7.67 -7.97 -13.10
C ARG A 109 7.05 -9.33 -12.78
N ALA A 110 6.87 -9.65 -11.50
CA ALA A 110 6.23 -10.90 -11.10
C ALA A 110 4.77 -10.96 -11.55
N LEU A 111 4.05 -9.83 -11.49
CA LEU A 111 2.68 -9.72 -11.98
C LEU A 111 2.60 -9.82 -13.51
N ASP A 112 3.42 -9.05 -14.23
CA ASP A 112 3.47 -9.03 -15.70
C ASP A 112 3.80 -10.40 -16.29
N GLY A 113 4.65 -11.19 -15.62
CA GLY A 113 5.04 -12.54 -16.01
C GLY A 113 4.02 -13.64 -15.65
N SER A 114 2.82 -13.29 -15.19
CA SER A 114 1.84 -14.27 -14.69
C SER A 114 0.41 -13.96 -15.13
N THR A 115 -0.51 -14.91 -14.91
CA THR A 115 -1.95 -14.67 -15.02
C THR A 115 -2.60 -14.29 -13.68
N ALA A 116 -1.81 -14.06 -12.61
CA ALA A 116 -2.31 -13.76 -11.28
C ALA A 116 -2.98 -12.38 -11.16
N ASP A 117 -3.95 -12.22 -10.27
CA ASP A 117 -4.67 -10.98 -10.02
C ASP A 117 -3.82 -9.92 -9.30
N GLY A 118 -2.78 -10.35 -8.60
CA GLY A 118 -1.81 -9.46 -7.97
C GLY A 118 -0.52 -10.17 -7.60
N ALA A 119 0.45 -9.39 -7.16
CA ALA A 119 1.72 -9.84 -6.63
C ALA A 119 2.03 -9.07 -5.33
N CYS A 120 2.51 -9.78 -4.31
CA CYS A 120 2.96 -9.16 -3.07
C CYS A 120 4.10 -9.97 -2.47
N TYR A 121 4.87 -9.34 -1.59
CA TYR A 121 5.90 -10.05 -0.86
C TYR A 121 5.30 -11.04 0.13
N VAL A 122 6.05 -12.10 0.40
CA VAL A 122 5.77 -13.05 1.48
C VAL A 122 6.96 -13.01 2.46
N ASP A 123 6.67 -12.96 3.75
CA ASP A 123 7.72 -13.03 4.79
C ASP A 123 8.16 -14.47 5.07
N ASP A 124 9.16 -14.63 5.94
CA ASP A 124 9.75 -15.92 6.29
C ASP A 124 8.75 -16.85 7.01
N ASP A 125 7.67 -16.29 7.58
CA ASP A 125 6.57 -17.04 8.20
C ASP A 125 5.47 -17.43 7.20
N GLY A 126 5.66 -17.13 5.91
CA GLY A 126 4.69 -17.41 4.85
C GLY A 126 3.51 -16.43 4.81
N ARG A 127 3.62 -15.27 5.47
CA ARG A 127 2.54 -14.27 5.50
C ARG A 127 2.70 -13.29 4.35
N ARG A 128 1.59 -13.11 3.63
CA ARG A 128 1.48 -12.13 2.54
C ARG A 128 1.45 -10.71 3.09
N GLN A 129 2.30 -9.87 2.51
CA GLN A 129 2.42 -8.45 2.83
C GLN A 129 1.46 -7.66 1.93
N GLN A 130 0.17 -7.74 2.28
CA GLN A 130 -0.93 -7.34 1.40
C GLN A 130 -0.93 -5.85 1.02
N LEU A 131 -0.48 -5.00 1.94
CA LEU A 131 -0.29 -3.56 1.74
C LEU A 131 1.16 -3.22 1.33
N CYS A 132 1.87 -4.18 0.75
CA CYS A 132 3.09 -4.00 0.00
C CYS A 132 2.96 -4.85 -1.27
N GLY A 133 1.99 -4.48 -2.11
CA GLY A 133 1.54 -5.29 -3.24
C GLY A 133 1.17 -4.48 -4.47
N VAL A 134 1.15 -5.17 -5.62
CA VAL A 134 0.75 -4.65 -6.92
C VAL A 134 -0.38 -5.51 -7.46
N TRP A 135 -1.47 -4.88 -7.89
CA TRP A 135 -2.73 -5.56 -8.20
C TRP A 135 -3.25 -5.12 -9.56
N ARG A 136 -3.89 -6.05 -10.28
CA ARG A 136 -4.72 -5.68 -11.43
C ARG A 136 -5.93 -4.92 -10.95
N VAL A 137 -6.14 -3.73 -11.48
CA VAL A 137 -7.23 -2.83 -11.04
C VAL A 137 -8.58 -3.49 -11.22
N ALA A 138 -8.81 -4.17 -12.35
CA ALA A 138 -10.06 -4.86 -12.62
C ALA A 138 -10.38 -5.95 -11.58
N ALA A 139 -9.39 -6.77 -11.21
CA ALA A 139 -9.57 -7.83 -10.21
C ALA A 139 -9.82 -7.24 -8.82
N LEU A 140 -9.10 -6.17 -8.46
CA LEU A 140 -9.27 -5.51 -7.16
C LEU A 140 -10.62 -4.80 -7.04
N ARG A 141 -11.11 -4.14 -8.10
CA ARG A 141 -12.47 -3.57 -8.16
C ARG A 141 -13.55 -4.63 -8.02
N ALA A 142 -13.45 -5.72 -8.79
CA ALA A 142 -14.39 -6.83 -8.69
C ALA A 142 -14.39 -7.47 -7.28
N ALA A 143 -13.23 -7.50 -6.61
CA ALA A 143 -13.13 -7.98 -5.23
C ALA A 143 -13.81 -7.02 -4.23
N VAL A 144 -13.67 -5.71 -4.40
CA VAL A 144 -14.40 -4.70 -3.60
C VAL A 144 -15.91 -4.87 -3.79
N GLU A 145 -16.38 -4.97 -5.04
CA GLU A 145 -17.80 -5.13 -5.37
C GLU A 145 -18.38 -6.43 -4.77
N ARG A 146 -17.67 -7.56 -4.93
CA ARG A 146 -18.04 -8.84 -4.32
C ARG A 146 -18.19 -8.71 -2.81
N LEU A 147 -17.19 -8.13 -2.15
CA LEU A 147 -17.19 -7.97 -0.70
C LEU A 147 -18.31 -7.04 -0.23
N ALA A 148 -18.60 -5.96 -0.97
CA ALA A 148 -19.72 -5.09 -0.67
C ALA A 148 -21.06 -5.85 -0.77
N ALA A 149 -21.25 -6.66 -1.82
CA ALA A 149 -22.46 -7.47 -1.99
C ALA A 149 -22.64 -8.51 -0.87
N GLU A 150 -21.55 -9.09 -0.36
CA GLU A 150 -21.57 -10.00 0.80
C GLU A 150 -21.89 -9.30 2.14
N ARG A 151 -21.82 -7.96 2.18
CA ARG A 151 -21.90 -7.17 3.42
C ARG A 151 -22.90 -6.02 3.30
N ASP A 152 -24.07 -6.32 2.72
CA ASP A 152 -25.20 -5.39 2.61
C ASP A 152 -24.83 -4.02 2.00
N GLY A 153 -23.88 -4.01 1.07
CA GLY A 153 -23.41 -2.82 0.35
C GLY A 153 -22.27 -2.06 1.03
N SER A 154 -21.77 -2.47 2.21
CA SER A 154 -20.68 -1.78 2.91
C SER A 154 -19.39 -2.60 3.04
N VAL A 155 -18.26 -1.95 2.78
CA VAL A 155 -16.91 -2.49 3.01
C VAL A 155 -16.26 -1.98 4.30
N ASP A 156 -17.00 -1.25 5.13
CA ASP A 156 -16.47 -0.63 6.34
C ASP A 156 -16.03 -1.67 7.37
N GLY A 157 -14.87 -1.42 7.97
CA GLY A 157 -14.23 -2.30 8.95
C GLY A 157 -13.71 -3.62 8.36
N ALA A 158 -13.85 -3.84 7.06
CA ALA A 158 -13.36 -5.07 6.44
C ALA A 158 -11.82 -5.09 6.42
N PRO A 159 -11.18 -6.20 6.80
CA PRO A 159 -9.73 -6.33 6.70
C PRO A 159 -9.31 -6.63 5.26
N VAL A 160 -8.11 -6.19 4.88
CA VAL A 160 -7.54 -6.42 3.53
C VAL A 160 -7.50 -7.92 3.18
N ARG A 161 -7.26 -8.79 4.17
CA ARG A 161 -7.31 -10.24 3.98
C ARG A 161 -8.64 -10.75 3.42
N ARG A 162 -9.76 -10.11 3.78
CA ARG A 162 -11.08 -10.47 3.24
C ARG A 162 -11.27 -9.95 1.82
N LEU A 163 -10.82 -8.73 1.52
CA LEU A 163 -10.83 -8.18 0.17
C LEU A 163 -10.07 -9.09 -0.80
N LEU A 164 -8.88 -9.54 -0.41
CA LEU A 164 -8.02 -10.34 -1.28
C LEU A 164 -8.36 -11.84 -1.28
N ALA A 165 -9.36 -12.26 -0.51
CA ALA A 165 -9.79 -13.65 -0.48
C ALA A 165 -10.31 -14.09 -1.85
N GLY A 166 -9.78 -15.20 -2.35
CA GLY A 166 -10.14 -15.77 -3.66
C GLY A 166 -9.38 -15.17 -4.85
N LEU A 167 -8.54 -14.15 -4.66
CA LEU A 167 -7.66 -13.66 -5.72
C LEU A 167 -6.46 -14.61 -5.90
N ALA A 168 -6.08 -14.85 -7.15
CA ALA A 168 -4.82 -15.51 -7.47
C ALA A 168 -3.68 -14.53 -7.20
N VAL A 169 -2.77 -14.86 -6.28
CA VAL A 169 -1.67 -13.96 -5.90
C VAL A 169 -0.34 -14.62 -6.17
N ARG A 170 0.52 -13.93 -6.91
CA ARG A 170 1.92 -14.29 -7.05
C ARG A 170 2.69 -13.83 -5.81
N GLU A 171 3.14 -14.79 -5.01
CA GLU A 171 4.00 -14.52 -3.87
C GLU A 171 5.43 -14.30 -4.34
N VAL A 172 6.06 -13.22 -3.88
CA VAL A 172 7.44 -12.87 -4.20
C VAL A 172 8.27 -13.01 -2.94
N SER A 173 9.30 -13.85 -2.96
CA SER A 173 10.26 -13.95 -1.87
C SER A 173 11.26 -12.79 -1.96
N TRP A 174 11.63 -12.22 -0.82
CA TRP A 174 12.72 -11.26 -0.75
C TRP A 174 14.06 -11.99 -0.75
N SER A 175 14.89 -11.70 -1.74
CA SER A 175 16.25 -12.24 -1.86
C SER A 175 17.33 -11.16 -1.75
N GLY A 176 16.95 -9.91 -1.47
CA GLY A 176 17.88 -8.81 -1.29
C GLY A 176 18.65 -8.92 0.02
N SER A 177 19.88 -8.41 0.04
CA SER A 177 20.70 -8.30 1.27
C SER A 177 20.30 -7.12 2.17
N GLY A 178 19.37 -6.29 1.70
CA GLY A 178 18.84 -5.13 2.43
C GLY A 178 17.64 -5.49 3.31
N PRO A 179 17.11 -4.51 4.06
CA PRO A 179 15.94 -4.73 4.90
C PRO A 179 14.71 -5.12 4.07
N PRO A 180 13.74 -5.83 4.68
CA PRO A 180 12.52 -6.18 3.99
C PRO A 180 11.75 -4.92 3.57
N PRO A 181 11.34 -4.79 2.30
CA PRO A 181 10.69 -3.58 1.78
C PRO A 181 9.28 -3.34 2.36
N TRP A 182 8.69 -4.36 2.99
CA TRP A 182 7.40 -4.29 3.69
C TRP A 182 7.54 -4.04 5.19
N PHE A 183 8.74 -3.77 5.71
CA PHE A 183 8.91 -3.45 7.12
C PHE A 183 8.10 -2.20 7.49
N ASP A 184 7.06 -2.39 8.29
CA ASP A 184 6.21 -1.33 8.80
C ASP A 184 6.67 -0.87 10.18
N CYS A 185 6.48 0.41 10.47
CA CYS A 185 6.96 1.00 11.72
C CYS A 185 5.83 1.31 12.70
N ASP A 186 5.30 0.30 13.39
CA ASP A 186 4.22 0.43 14.38
C ASP A 186 4.64 1.08 15.70
N THR A 187 5.91 0.93 16.09
CA THR A 187 6.44 1.33 17.39
C THR A 187 7.70 2.19 17.29
N ASP A 188 8.07 2.85 18.40
CA ASP A 188 9.34 3.58 18.53
C ASP A 188 10.57 2.68 18.30
N GLU A 189 10.44 1.39 18.58
CA GLU A 189 11.50 0.41 18.35
C GLU A 189 11.65 0.12 16.85
N ASP A 190 10.54 -0.05 16.14
CA ASP A 190 10.55 -0.26 14.69
C ASP A 190 11.17 0.93 13.97
N VAL A 191 10.85 2.16 14.40
CA VAL A 191 11.45 3.38 13.82
C VAL A 191 12.96 3.41 14.05
N ARG A 192 13.43 3.10 15.26
CA ARG A 192 14.87 3.04 15.56
C ARG A 192 15.57 1.99 14.70
N ARG A 193 14.96 0.83 14.54
CA ARG A 193 15.48 -0.23 13.67
C ARG A 193 15.51 0.20 12.19
N ALA A 194 14.46 0.87 11.72
CA ALA A 194 14.42 1.43 10.37
C ALA A 194 15.50 2.50 10.17
N GLU A 195 15.77 3.34 11.17
CA GLU A 195 16.84 4.33 11.10
C GLU A 195 18.22 3.70 10.93
N GLU A 196 18.52 2.60 11.64
CA GLU A 196 19.79 1.89 11.52
C GLU A 196 20.08 1.42 10.09
N TRP A 197 19.05 1.01 9.35
CA TRP A 197 19.18 0.62 7.94
C TRP A 197 19.26 1.78 6.95
N THR A 198 19.00 3.01 7.41
CA THR A 198 19.11 4.22 6.56
C THR A 198 20.42 5.00 6.76
N ARG A 199 21.30 4.50 7.62
CA ARG A 199 22.62 5.09 7.88
C ARG A 199 23.66 4.67 6.85
#